data_AF-A0A7S4IUY0-F1
#
_entry.id   AF-A0A7S4IUY0-F1
#
_cell.length_a   1.000
_cell.length_b   1.000
_cell.length_c   1.000
_cell.angle_alpha   90.00
_cell.angle_beta   90.00
_cell.angle_gamma   90.00
#
_symmetry.space_group_name_H-M   'P 1'
#
loop_
_entity.id
_entity.type
_entity.pdbx_description
1 polymer ?
#
loop_
_entity_poly.entity_id
_entity_poly.type
_entity_poly.pdbx_seq_one_letter_code
_entity_poly.pdbx_strand_id
1 'polypeptide(L)'
;GAVALANSFCSVTGFSVSSGLLSALDTLSSQAFGANNPKKIGMAVNQSFIGLAIVTALTFPLWMFSEQVLLWLQQDPEVAELASMAIRITWLGLYPSNVNSVL
;
A
#
# COMPACT_ATOMS: atom_id res chain seq x y z
N GLY A 1 -18.36 -13.61 1.80
CA GLY A 1 -17.39 -14.08 0.80
C GLY A 1 -16.57 -12.95 0.24
N ALA A 2 -17.16 -12.13 -0.64
CA ALA A 2 -16.47 -11.08 -1.40
C ALA A 2 -15.65 -10.07 -0.56
N VAL A 3 -16.21 -9.55 0.54
CA VAL A 3 -15.50 -8.58 1.41
C VAL A 3 -14.28 -9.20 2.09
N ALA A 4 -14.39 -10.45 2.55
CA ALA A 4 -13.26 -11.14 3.17
C ALA A 4 -12.15 -11.40 2.13
N LEU A 5 -12.51 -11.81 0.92
CA LEU A 5 -11.59 -12.01 -0.19
C LEU A 5 -10.89 -10.71 -0.59
N ALA A 6 -11.64 -9.62 -0.73
CA ALA A 6 -11.10 -8.28 -0.98
C ALA A 6 -10.11 -7.88 0.11
N ASN A 7 -10.46 -8.08 1.39
CA ASN A 7 -9.58 -7.73 2.50
C ASN A 7 -8.29 -8.55 2.52
N SER A 8 -8.37 -9.87 2.27
CA SER A 8 -7.20 -10.73 2.14
C SER A 8 -6.31 -10.30 0.97
N PHE A 9 -6.91 -9.98 -0.18
CA PHE A 9 -6.18 -9.51 -1.36
C PHE A 9 -5.46 -8.18 -1.10
N CYS A 10 -6.15 -7.19 -0.51
CA CYS A 10 -5.55 -5.92 -0.12
C CYS A 10 -4.45 -6.09 0.93
N SER A 11 -4.62 -7.01 1.88
CA SER A 11 -3.64 -7.26 2.94
C SER A 11 -2.33 -7.81 2.40
N VAL A 12 -2.40 -8.76 1.46
CA VAL A 12 -1.21 -9.35 0.85
C VAL A 12 -0.54 -8.40 -0.14
N THR A 13 -1.31 -7.75 -1.00
CA THR A 13 -0.76 -6.94 -2.11
C THR A 13 -0.37 -5.52 -1.70
N GLY A 14 -1.09 -4.92 -0.75
CA GLY A 14 -0.85 -3.55 -0.29
C GLY A 14 -0.24 -3.51 1.11
N PHE A 15 -0.98 -3.91 2.13
CA PHE A 15 -0.59 -3.67 3.53
C PHE A 15 0.72 -4.37 3.92
N SER A 16 0.99 -5.57 3.43
CA SER A 16 2.24 -6.30 3.71
C SER A 16 3.46 -5.63 3.07
N VAL A 17 3.29 -5.03 1.87
CA VAL A 17 4.37 -4.30 1.20
C VAL A 17 4.63 -2.97 1.93
N SER A 18 3.56 -2.25 2.28
CA SER A 18 3.65 -1.03 3.08
C SER A 18 4.35 -1.26 4.42
N SER A 19 4.00 -2.33 5.14
CA SER A 19 4.58 -2.62 6.45
C SER A 19 6.06 -2.99 6.36
N GLY A 20 6.46 -3.77 5.35
CA GLY A 20 7.87 -4.10 5.10
C GLY A 20 8.70 -2.85 4.80
N LEU A 21 8.16 -1.95 3.97
CA LEU A 21 8.81 -0.67 3.68
C LEU A 21 8.89 0.23 4.92
N LEU A 22 7.81 0.32 5.72
CA LEU A 22 7.78 1.12 6.94
C LEU A 22 8.82 0.62 7.95
N SER A 23 9.00 -0.71 8.07
CA SER A 23 10.03 -1.30 8.91
C SER A 23 11.46 -0.96 8.44
N ALA A 24 11.69 -0.94 7.13
CA ALA A 24 12.96 -0.51 6.56
C ALA A 24 13.23 0.99 6.80
N LEU A 25 12.19 1.83 6.66
CA LEU A 25 12.27 3.27 6.92
C LEU A 25 12.50 3.57 8.41
N ASP A 26 11.87 2.84 9.32
CA ASP A 26 12.08 2.99 10.77
C ASP A 26 13.53 2.63 11.15
N THR A 27 14.06 1.59 10.54
CA THR A 27 15.48 1.21 10.67
C THR A 27 16.42 2.32 10.15
N LEU A 28 16.14 2.90 8.99
CA LEU A 28 16.96 3.99 8.43
C LEU A 28 16.84 5.29 9.24
N SER A 29 15.64 5.60 9.74
CA SER A 29 15.36 6.79 10.55
C SER A 29 16.03 6.71 11.92
N SER A 30 15.97 5.55 12.59
CA SER A 30 16.69 5.30 13.85
C SER A 30 18.21 5.38 13.68
N GLN A 31 18.75 4.87 12.56
CA GLN A 31 20.17 5.04 12.23
C GLN A 31 20.56 6.52 11.98
N ALA A 32 19.71 7.28 11.30
CA ALA A 32 19.91 8.71 11.06
C ALA A 32 19.88 9.52 12.36
N PHE A 33 18.95 9.21 13.25
CA PHE A 33 18.81 9.83 14.57
C PHE A 33 20.00 9.53 15.48
N GLY A 34 20.42 8.25 15.57
CA GLY A 34 21.58 7.83 16.36
C GLY A 34 22.91 8.46 15.88
N ALA A 35 23.02 8.79 14.59
CA ALA A 35 24.18 9.48 14.02
C ALA A 35 24.20 11.00 14.27
N ASN A 36 23.19 11.55 14.96
CA ASN A 36 23.04 12.97 15.32
C ASN A 36 23.27 13.95 14.15
N ASN A 37 22.90 13.54 12.93
CA ASN A 37 23.17 14.30 11.72
C ASN A 37 21.88 14.86 11.12
N PRO A 38 21.60 16.17 11.25
CA PRO A 38 20.34 16.77 10.80
C PRO A 38 20.10 16.66 9.29
N LYS A 39 21.15 16.52 8.45
CA LYS A 39 20.98 16.23 7.02
C LYS A 39 20.36 14.87 6.75
N LYS A 40 20.64 13.86 7.60
CA LYS A 40 20.08 12.51 7.43
C LYS A 40 18.61 12.42 7.81
N ILE A 41 18.14 13.30 8.70
CA ILE A 41 16.72 13.42 9.07
C ILE A 41 15.88 13.88 7.86
N GLY A 42 16.35 14.89 7.13
CA GLY A 42 15.68 15.33 5.90
C GLY A 42 15.68 14.27 4.80
N MET A 43 16.75 13.48 4.68
CA MET A 43 16.78 12.33 3.76
C MET A 43 15.79 11.24 4.15
N ALA A 44 15.62 10.95 5.45
CA ALA A 44 14.66 9.96 5.93
C ALA A 44 13.21 10.35 5.55
N VAL A 45 12.83 11.62 5.73
CA VAL A 45 11.51 12.12 5.31
C VAL A 45 11.31 11.96 3.80
N ASN A 46 12.32 12.32 3.00
CA ASN A 46 12.26 12.16 1.55
C ASN A 46 12.16 10.68 1.12
N GLN A 47 12.87 9.78 1.82
CA GLN A 47 12.78 8.34 1.60
C GLN A 47 11.38 7.80 1.93
N SER A 48 10.72 8.32 2.97
CA SER A 48 9.34 7.96 3.29
C SER A 48 8.38 8.37 2.18
N PHE A 49 8.49 9.59 1.64
CA PHE A 49 7.68 10.02 0.50
C PHE A 49 7.93 9.17 -0.75
N ILE A 50 9.19 8.89 -1.08
CA ILE A 50 9.55 8.04 -2.22
C ILE A 50 9.01 6.62 -2.03
N GLY A 51 9.16 6.06 -0.83
CA GLY A 51 8.65 4.74 -0.50
C GLY A 51 7.13 4.66 -0.64
N LEU A 52 6.41 5.65 -0.11
CA LEU A 52 4.95 5.74 -0.24
C LEU A 52 4.51 5.85 -1.70
N ALA A 53 5.23 6.64 -2.50
CA ALA A 53 5.00 6.76 -3.94
C ALA A 53 5.23 5.44 -4.67
N ILE A 54 6.27 4.67 -4.33
CA ILE A 54 6.55 3.36 -4.92
C ILE A 54 5.43 2.37 -4.60
N VAL A 55 5.03 2.26 -3.33
CA VAL A 55 3.95 1.34 -2.94
C VAL A 55 2.65 1.69 -3.65
N THR A 56 2.32 2.98 -3.71
CA THR A 56 1.15 3.49 -4.42
C THR A 56 1.23 3.15 -5.92
N ALA A 57 2.39 3.39 -6.56
CA ALA A 57 2.57 3.09 -7.98
C ALA A 57 2.46 1.58 -8.30
N LEU A 58 2.98 0.70 -7.42
CA LEU A 58 2.93 -0.75 -7.60
C LEU A 58 1.53 -1.32 -7.40
N THR A 59 0.79 -0.81 -6.42
CA THR A 59 -0.57 -1.31 -6.10
C THR A 59 -1.64 -0.79 -7.05
N PHE A 60 -1.45 0.40 -7.65
CA PHE A 60 -2.41 1.02 -8.58
C PHE A 60 -2.86 0.11 -9.73
N PRO A 61 -1.98 -0.42 -10.61
CA PRO A 61 -2.43 -1.26 -11.71
C PRO A 61 -3.06 -2.56 -11.20
N LEU A 62 -2.50 -3.12 -10.12
CA LEU A 62 -2.92 -4.40 -9.57
C LEU A 62 -4.35 -4.34 -9.00
N TRP A 63 -4.72 -3.22 -8.39
CA TRP A 63 -6.06 -3.00 -7.84
C TRP A 63 -7.06 -2.54 -8.91
N MET A 64 -6.60 -1.85 -9.95
CA MET A 64 -7.45 -1.46 -11.08
C MET A 64 -7.92 -2.67 -11.89
N PHE A 65 -7.04 -3.65 -12.09
CA PHE A 65 -7.34 -4.94 -12.74
C PHE A 65 -7.72 -6.06 -11.75
N SER A 66 -8.11 -5.72 -10.52
CA SER A 66 -8.41 -6.71 -9.47
C SER A 66 -9.51 -7.69 -9.89
N GLU A 67 -10.54 -7.22 -10.60
CA GLU A 67 -11.64 -8.04 -11.12
C GLU A 67 -11.13 -9.15 -12.05
N GLN A 68 -10.28 -8.80 -13.02
CA GLN A 68 -9.68 -9.75 -13.95
C GLN A 68 -8.77 -10.75 -13.23
N VAL A 69 -8.02 -10.29 -12.23
CA VAL A 69 -7.18 -11.14 -11.38
C VAL A 69 -8.04 -12.13 -10.60
N LEU A 70 -9.16 -11.69 -10.03
CA LEU A 70 -10.09 -12.52 -9.28
C LEU A 70 -10.76 -13.56 -10.19
N LEU A 71 -11.17 -13.17 -11.40
CA LEU A 71 -11.70 -14.09 -12.42
C LEU A 71 -10.67 -15.13 -12.86
N TRP A 72 -9.40 -14.73 -12.99
CA TRP A 72 -8.28 -15.65 -13.28
C TRP A 72 -8.04 -16.65 -12.15
N LEU A 73 -8.29 -16.25 -10.90
CA LEU A 73 -8.28 -17.13 -9.72
C LEU A 73 -9.52 -18.03 -9.64
N GLN A 74 -10.31 -18.12 -10.71
CA GLN A 74 -11.53 -18.92 -10.82
C GLN A 74 -12.58 -18.57 -9.76
N GLN A 75 -12.63 -17.31 -9.31
CA GLN A 75 -13.70 -16.83 -8.45
C GLN A 75 -14.99 -16.65 -9.25
N ASP A 76 -16.13 -16.87 -8.59
CA ASP A 76 -17.44 -16.59 -9.18
C ASP A 76 -17.52 -15.14 -9.66
N PRO A 77 -18.07 -14.88 -10.87
CA PRO A 77 -18.12 -13.54 -11.44
C PRO A 77 -18.78 -12.50 -10.53
N GLU A 78 -19.87 -12.87 -9.85
CA GLU A 78 -20.58 -12.00 -8.91
C GLU A 78 -19.72 -11.69 -7.67
N VAL A 79 -18.95 -12.66 -7.17
CA VAL A 79 -18.03 -12.47 -6.03
C VAL A 79 -16.83 -11.61 -6.44
N ALA A 80 -16.30 -11.83 -7.65
CA ALA A 80 -15.19 -11.08 -8.21
C ALA A 80 -15.55 -9.60 -8.43
N GLU A 81 -16.76 -9.31 -8.93
CA GLU A 81 -17.28 -7.96 -9.12
C GLU A 81 -17.44 -7.22 -7.78
N LEU A 82 -18.09 -7.86 -6.80
CA LEU A 82 -18.27 -7.28 -5.47
C LEU A 82 -16.94 -7.04 -4.75
N ALA A 83 -16.00 -7.97 -4.87
CA ALA A 83 -14.67 -7.84 -4.28
C ALA A 83 -13.85 -6.74 -4.97
N SER A 84 -13.88 -6.65 -6.31
CA SER A 84 -13.15 -5.62 -7.05
C SER A 84 -13.67 -4.21 -6.77
N MET A 85 -14.99 -4.05 -6.60
CA MET A 85 -15.59 -2.78 -6.15
C MET A 85 -15.06 -2.37 -4.77
N ALA A 86 -15.03 -3.29 -3.80
CA ALA A 86 -14.50 -3.00 -2.46
C ALA A 86 -13.01 -2.61 -2.49
N ILE A 87 -12.21 -3.31 -3.31
CA ILE A 87 -10.78 -3.03 -3.51
C ILE A 87 -10.59 -1.63 -4.12
N ARG A 88 -11.35 -1.27 -5.15
CA ARG A 88 -11.29 0.04 -5.82
C ARG A 88 -11.73 1.19 -4.90
N ILE A 89 -12.75 0.99 -4.07
CA ILE A 89 -13.18 1.98 -3.07
C ILE A 89 -12.07 2.19 -2.03
N THR A 90 -11.43 1.11 -1.59
CA THR A 90 -10.33 1.17 -0.63
C THR A 90 -9.14 1.95 -1.21
N TRP A 91 -8.82 1.74 -2.50
CA TRP A 91 -7.80 2.53 -3.19
C TRP A 91 -8.04 4.04 -3.12
N LEU A 92 -9.27 4.46 -3.46
CA LEU A 92 -9.67 5.87 -3.45
C LEU A 92 -9.59 6.49 -2.04
N GLY A 93 -9.91 5.72 -0.99
CA GLY A 93 -9.77 6.15 0.40
C GLY A 93 -8.32 6.17 0.92
N LEU A 94 -7.45 5.32 0.35
CA LEU A 94 -6.05 5.20 0.76
C LEU A 94 -5.19 6.38 0.28
N TYR A 95 -5.45 6.90 -0.92
CA TYR A 95 -4.68 8.01 -1.49
C TYR A 95 -4.69 9.30 -0.61
N PRO A 96 -5.84 9.82 -0.13
CA PRO A 96 -5.86 11.00 0.75
C PRO A 96 -5.30 10.73 2.16
N SER A 97 -5.45 9.53 2.70
CA SER A 97 -4.95 9.19 4.04
C SER A 97 -3.43 9.02 4.08
N ASN A 98 -2.84 8.47 3.02
CA ASN A 98 -1.40 8.33 2.85
C ASN A 98 -0.69 9.70 2.80
N VAL A 99 -1.25 10.69 2.11
CA VAL A 99 -0.67 12.05 2.05
C VAL A 99 -0.76 12.76 3.40
N ASN A 100 -1.87 12.60 4.12
CA ASN A 100 -2.09 13.27 5.40
C ASN A 100 -1.27 12.68 6.56
N SER A 101 -0.73 11.47 6.40
CA SER A 101 0.11 10.82 7.43
C SER A 101 1.58 11.25 7.37
N VAL A 102 1.98 11.98 6.33
CA VAL A 102 3.36 12.47 6.14
C VAL A 102 3.46 13.99 6.32
N LEU A 103 2.33 14.70 6.42
CA LEU A 103 2.24 16.12 6.80
C LEU A 103 2.09 16.26 8.33
#